data_AF-A0A323UJN5-F1
#
_entry.id   AF-A0A323UJN5-F1
#
_cell.length_a   1.000
_cell.length_b   1.000
_cell.length_c   1.000
_cell.angle_alpha   90.00
_cell.angle_beta   90.00
_cell.angle_gamma   90.00
#
_symmetry.space_group_name_H-M   'P 1'
#
loop_
_entity.id
_entity.type
_entity.pdbx_description
1 polymer ?
#
loop_
_entity_poly.entity_id
_entity_poly.type
_entity_poly.pdbx_seq_one_letter_code
_entity_poly.pdbx_strand_id
1 'polypeptide(L)' 'MGFFAPVAADGSRVTVGLDEWRLVAARVAAALSTPLPAVMAMDWDDVVLWFGEAVAIGLENRVRLEL' A
#
# COMPACT_ATOMS: atom_id res chain seq x y z
N MET A 1 -11.93 12.73 -12.79
CA MET A 1 -10.77 13.53 -12.33
C MET A 1 -9.93 12.60 -11.49
N GLY A 2 -8.91 11.96 -12.07
CA GLY A 2 -8.08 10.99 -11.35
C GLY A 2 -7.02 11.70 -10.52
N PHE A 3 -7.02 11.42 -9.22
CA PHE A 3 -6.01 11.87 -8.27
C PHE A 3 -4.68 11.16 -8.56
N PHE A 4 -3.56 11.80 -8.22
CA PHE A 4 -2.18 11.37 -8.49
C PHE A 4 -2.02 9.83 -8.52
N ALA A 5 -1.63 9.31 -9.68
CA ALA A 5 -1.33 7.89 -9.89
C ALA A 5 0.20 7.75 -9.93
N PRO A 6 0.86 7.49 -8.79
CA PRO A 6 2.29 7.24 -8.78
C PRO A 6 2.60 6.05 -9.69
N VAL A 7 3.71 6.17 -10.41
CA VAL A 7 4.19 5.16 -11.34
C VAL A 7 5.05 4.20 -10.53
N ALA A 8 4.67 2.93 -10.47
CA ALA A 8 5.48 1.90 -9.86
C ALA A 8 6.78 1.68 -10.66
N ALA A 9 7.77 1.03 -10.04
CA ALA A 9 9.09 0.82 -10.64
C ALA A 9 9.07 0.04 -11.97
N ASP A 10 8.00 -0.71 -12.23
CA ASP A 10 7.74 -1.44 -13.47
C ASP A 10 7.03 -0.60 -14.56
N GLY A 11 6.78 0.68 -14.30
CA GLY A 11 6.10 1.58 -15.22
C GLY A 11 4.57 1.50 -15.16
N SER A 12 4.00 0.65 -14.31
CA SER A 12 2.55 0.58 -14.12
C SER A 12 2.04 1.80 -13.34
N ARG A 13 0.89 2.35 -13.77
CA ARG A 13 0.22 3.42 -13.03
C ARG A 13 -0.67 2.80 -11.96
N VAL A 14 -0.33 3.04 -10.70
CA VAL A 14 -1.20 2.67 -9.59
C VAL A 14 -2.30 3.72 -9.51
N THR A 15 -3.43 3.45 -10.16
CA THR A 15 -4.64 4.26 -10.03
C THR A 15 -5.46 3.67 -8.90
N VAL A 16 -5.17 4.09 -7.66
CA VAL A 16 -6.02 3.73 -6.51
C VAL A 16 -7.22 4.65 -6.52
N GLY A 17 -8.43 4.09 -6.54
CA GLY A 17 -9.63 4.90 -6.40
C GLY A 17 -9.66 5.65 -5.06
N LEU A 18 -10.31 6.82 -5.00
CA LEU A 18 -10.54 7.54 -3.72
C LEU A 18 -11.37 6.72 -2.71
N ASP A 19 -11.98 5.62 -3.14
CA ASP A 19 -12.69 4.63 -2.34
C ASP A 19 -11.78 3.53 -1.79
N GLU A 20 -10.60 3.32 -2.38
CA GLU A 20 -9.67 2.24 -2.02
C GLU A 20 -8.57 2.68 -1.03
N TRP A 21 -8.44 3.98 -0.75
CA TRP A 21 -7.38 4.51 0.13
C TRP A 21 -7.34 3.87 1.52
N ARG A 22 -8.51 3.58 2.12
CA ARG A 22 -8.61 2.92 3.43
C ARG A 22 -8.06 1.50 3.38
N LEU A 23 -8.28 0.81 2.26
CA LEU A 23 -7.79 -0.56 2.04
C LEU A 23 -6.27 -0.55 1.91
N VAL A 24 -5.73 0.42 1.15
CA VAL A 24 -4.28 0.63 1.00
C VAL A 24 -3.65 0.93 2.35
N ALA A 25 -4.16 1.92 3.09
CA ALA A 25 -3.66 2.27 4.41
C ALA A 25 -3.74 1.09 5.40
N ALA A 26 -4.84 0.32 5.38
CA ALA A 26 -4.99 -0.87 6.22
C ALA A 26 -3.95 -1.95 5.89
N ARG A 27 -3.68 -2.18 4.60
CA ARG A 27 -2.65 -3.14 4.16
C ARG A 27 -1.25 -2.71 4.58
N VAL A 28 -0.91 -1.43 4.39
CA VAL A 28 0.37 -0.86 4.82
C VAL A 28 0.54 -0.98 6.33
N ALA A 29 -0.50 -0.58 7.10
CA ALA A 29 -0.52 -0.70 8.56
C ALA A 29 -0.28 -2.14 9.03
N ALA A 30 -0.97 -3.11 8.42
CA ALA A 30 -0.83 -4.52 8.76
C ALA A 30 0.54 -5.09 8.39
N ALA A 31 1.02 -4.85 7.17
CA ALA A 31 2.28 -5.40 6.69
C ALA A 31 3.50 -4.83 7.43
N LEU A 32 3.49 -3.53 7.69
CA LEU A 32 4.59 -2.83 8.37
C LEU A 32 4.41 -2.74 9.89
N SER A 33 3.43 -3.46 10.45
CA SER A 33 3.14 -3.45 11.90
C SER A 33 3.03 -2.03 12.49
N THR A 34 2.45 -1.11 11.72
CA THR A 34 2.30 0.30 12.09
C THR A 34 0.84 0.57 12.46
N PRO A 35 0.55 1.32 13.54
CA PRO A 35 -0.83 1.63 13.90
C PRO A 35 -1.58 2.32 12.76
N LEU A 36 -2.79 1.85 12.43
CA LEU A 36 -3.61 2.41 11.37
C LEU A 36 -3.82 3.93 11.48
N PRO A 37 -4.08 4.52 12.67
CA PRO A 37 -4.21 5.98 12.79
C PRO A 37 -2.95 6.74 12.37
N ALA A 38 -1.75 6.16 12.57
CA ALA A 38 -0.50 6.78 12.16
C ALA A 38 -0.35 6.78 10.63
N VAL A 39 -0.66 5.65 9.98
CA VAL A 39 -0.64 5.54 8.50
C VAL A 39 -1.66 6.47 7.86
N MET A 40 -2.84 6.61 8.48
CA MET A 40 -3.93 7.47 8.00
C MET A 40 -3.62 8.97 8.18
N ALA A 41 -2.63 9.31 9.00
CA ALA A 41 -2.14 10.68 9.19
C ALA A 41 -0.99 11.05 8.25
N MET A 42 -0.46 10.09 7.48
CA MET A 42 0.59 10.33 6.48
C MET A 42 0.01 10.96 5.22
N ASP A 43 0.85 11.67 4.47
CA ASP A 43 0.49 12.15 3.15
C ASP A 43 0.27 10.96 2.21
N TRP A 44 -0.70 11.11 1.30
CA TRP A 44 -1.10 10.02 0.41
C TRP A 44 0.06 9.51 -0.45
N ASP A 45 0.90 10.42 -0.93
CA ASP A 45 2.06 10.08 -1.76
C ASP A 45 3.04 9.17 -0.99
N ASP A 46 3.24 9.43 0.31
CA ASP A 46 4.06 8.58 1.17
C ASP A 46 3.44 7.20 1.35
N VAL A 47 2.13 7.13 1.64
CA VAL A 47 1.42 5.85 1.82
C VAL A 47 1.54 4.96 0.57
N VAL A 48 1.45 5.55 -0.63
CA VAL A 48 1.56 4.76 -1.87
C VAL A 48 2.99 4.29 -2.12
N LEU A 49 4.02 5.05 -1.74
CA LEU A 49 5.40 4.57 -1.80
C LEU A 49 5.60 3.32 -0.94
N TRP A 50 4.99 3.28 0.25
CA TRP A 50 5.03 2.11 1.14
C TRP A 50 4.14 0.95 0.69
N PHE A 51 3.14 1.21 -0.16
CA PHE A 51 2.21 0.17 -0.60
C PHE A 51 2.89 -0.94 -1.41
N GLY A 52 3.86 -0.59 -2.25
CA GLY A 52 4.65 -1.58 -3.00
C GLY A 52 5.37 -2.58 -2.08
N GLU A 53 6.01 -2.06 -1.03
CA GLU A 53 6.69 -2.87 -0.01
C GLU A 53 5.71 -3.74 0.78
N ALA A 54 4.58 -3.17 1.19
CA ALA A 54 3.53 -3.89 1.91
C ALA A 54 2.97 -5.08 1.11
N VAL A 55 2.85 -4.93 -0.22
CA VAL A 55 2.44 -6.01 -1.12
C VAL A 55 3.51 -7.11 -1.21
N ALA A 56 4.78 -6.74 -1.33
CA ALA A 56 5.89 -7.70 -1.37
C ALA A 56 5.94 -8.57 -0.11
N ILE A 57 5.85 -7.95 1.08
CA ILE A 57 5.78 -8.65 2.37
C ILE A 57 4.55 -9.57 2.43
N GLY A 58 3.40 -9.09 1.94
CA GLY A 58 2.18 -9.89 1.89
C GLY A 58 2.30 -11.15 1.03
N LEU A 59 3.03 -11.06 -0.09
CA LEU A 59 3.31 -12.20 -0.96
C LEU A 59 4.31 -13.18 -0.32
N GLU A 60 5.38 -12.68 0.29
CA GLU A 60 6.37 -13.52 0.99
C GLU A 60 5.73 -14.31 2.15
N ASN A 61 4.88 -13.66 2.94
CA ASN A 61 4.18 -14.32 4.04
C ASN A 61 3.19 -15.39 3.57
N ARG A 62 2.58 -15.22 2.39
CA ARG A 62 1.72 -16.28 1.82
C ARG A 62 2.53 -17.49 1.41
N VAL A 63 3.65 -17.29 0.72
CA VAL A 63 4.55 -18.39 0.33
C VAL A 63 5.08 -19.15 1.55
N ARG A 64 5.40 -18.45 2.65
CA ARG A 64 5.87 -19.09 3.89
C ARG A 64 4.80 -19.94 4.59
N LEU A 65 3.52 -19.65 4.43
CA LEU A 65 2.42 -20.42 5.04
C LEU A 65 2.00 -21.65 4.22
N GLU A 66 2.45 -21.75 2.98
CA GLU A 66 2.16 -22.87 2.07
C GLU A 66 3.28 -23.92 1.99
N LEU A 67 4.37 -23.73 2.76
CA LEU A 67 5.51 -24.65 2.90
C LEU A 67 5.52 -25.31 4.28
#